data_AF-A0A518E145-F1
#
_entry.id   AF-A0A518E145-F1
#
_cell.length_a   1.000
_cell.length_b   1.000
_cell.length_c   1.000
_cell.angle_alpha   90.00
_cell.angle_beta   90.00
_cell.angle_gamma   90.00
#
_symmetry.space_group_name_H-M   'P 1'
#
loop_
_entity.id
_entity.type
_entity.pdbx_description
1 polymer ?
#
loop_
_entity_poly.entity_id
_entity_poly.type
_entity_poly.pdbx_seq_one_letter_code
_entity_poly.pdbx_strand_id
1 'polypeptide(L)'
;MAQRPTTTGPARWLGVIPVGKGEALVLTGDDTAAAYYRTRQGQHFLLRWLCAPSETELLDHFHDVWKELPIEEETVFRHPGGKVLLMDSVDVGSDAPGRWLVQPSEFVLPRGRYRVLTSHTESEEIDLIVHQLRAMRGEPDTAADRPHD
;
A
#
# COMPACT_ATOMS: atom_id res chain seq x y z
N MET A 1 -28.11 -25.66 -14.06
CA MET A 1 -26.80 -25.70 -13.38
C MET A 1 -26.04 -24.44 -13.78
N ALA A 2 -26.02 -23.42 -12.92
CA ALA A 2 -25.21 -22.23 -13.17
C ALA A 2 -23.78 -22.54 -12.73
N GLN A 3 -22.83 -22.44 -13.66
CA GLN A 3 -21.41 -22.51 -13.34
C GLN A 3 -21.07 -21.25 -12.51
N ARG A 4 -20.54 -21.47 -11.30
CA ARG A 4 -19.95 -20.38 -10.51
C ARG A 4 -18.72 -19.87 -11.24
N PRO A 5 -18.48 -18.55 -11.33
CA PRO A 5 -17.22 -18.05 -11.84
C PRO A 5 -16.10 -18.51 -10.90
N THR A 6 -15.20 -19.35 -11.42
CA THR A 6 -13.89 -19.64 -10.82
C THR A 6 -13.02 -18.41 -11.01
N THR A 7 -13.07 -17.49 -10.05
CA THR A 7 -12.04 -16.46 -9.88
C THR A 7 -10.91 -17.11 -9.09
N THR A 8 -10.03 -17.84 -9.78
CA THR A 8 -8.79 -18.39 -9.19
C THR A 8 -7.64 -17.49 -9.60
N GLY A 9 -7.62 -16.30 -9.00
CA GLY A 9 -6.45 -15.49 -8.70
C GLY A 9 -6.65 -14.99 -7.27
N PRO A 10 -5.60 -14.76 -6.46
CA PRO A 10 -5.80 -14.24 -5.12
C PRO A 10 -6.60 -12.94 -5.25
N ALA A 11 -7.81 -12.92 -4.68
CA ALA A 11 -8.62 -11.71 -4.63
C ALA A 11 -7.92 -10.74 -3.67
N ARG A 12 -6.96 -9.97 -4.20
CA ARG A 12 -6.13 -9.00 -3.47
C ARG A 12 -6.90 -7.72 -3.22
N TRP A 13 -8.04 -7.86 -2.55
CA TRP A 13 -9.00 -6.77 -2.33
C TRP A 13 -8.29 -5.53 -1.76
N LEU A 14 -8.20 -4.48 -2.57
CA LEU A 14 -7.84 -3.14 -2.15
C LEU A 14 -9.12 -2.34 -1.87
N GLY A 15 -9.38 -2.04 -0.59
CA GLY A 15 -10.62 -1.41 -0.16
C GLY A 15 -10.42 -0.12 0.61
N VAL A 16 -11.44 0.73 0.67
CA VAL A 16 -11.48 1.89 1.57
C VAL A 16 -12.72 1.79 2.43
N ILE A 17 -12.55 1.90 3.75
CA ILE A 17 -13.64 1.85 4.72
C ILE A 17 -13.69 3.14 5.54
N PRO A 18 -14.88 3.60 5.97
CA PRO A 18 -14.99 4.72 6.89
C PRO A 18 -14.51 4.32 8.30
N VAL A 19 -13.71 5.18 8.94
CA VAL A 19 -13.26 5.00 10.33
C VAL A 19 -13.39 6.34 11.07
N GLY A 20 -14.36 6.43 11.98
CA GLY A 20 -14.66 7.67 12.68
C GLY A 20 -15.03 8.79 11.71
N LYS A 21 -14.19 9.85 11.66
CA LYS A 21 -14.36 11.00 10.74
C LYS A 21 -13.48 10.91 9.47
N GLY A 22 -12.77 9.80 9.28
CA GLY A 22 -11.84 9.61 8.16
C GLY A 22 -12.07 8.30 7.42
N GLU A 23 -11.07 7.92 6.62
CA GLU A 23 -11.04 6.70 5.84
C GLU A 23 -9.82 5.85 6.26
N ALA A 24 -9.96 4.53 6.21
CA ALA A 24 -8.84 3.59 6.28
C ALA A 24 -8.71 2.86 4.95
N LEU A 25 -7.48 2.80 4.44
CA LEU A 25 -7.12 1.94 3.33
C LEU A 25 -6.91 0.51 3.87
N VAL A 26 -7.70 -0.43 3.38
CA VAL A 26 -7.63 -1.84 3.74
C VAL A 26 -6.86 -2.56 2.65
N LEU A 27 -5.72 -3.13 3.04
CA LEU A 27 -4.92 -4.01 2.20
C LEU A 27 -5.29 -5.45 2.58
N THR A 28 -6.12 -6.12 1.78
CA THR A 28 -6.48 -7.52 2.08
C THR A 28 -5.58 -8.50 1.31
N GLY A 29 -5.66 -9.77 1.66
CA GLY A 29 -4.88 -10.85 1.09
C GLY A 29 -4.35 -11.74 2.22
N ASP A 30 -3.37 -12.57 1.89
CA ASP A 30 -2.70 -13.42 2.87
C ASP A 30 -1.92 -12.58 3.91
N ASP A 31 -1.56 -13.22 5.02
CA ASP A 31 -0.72 -12.66 6.07
C ASP A 31 0.68 -12.36 5.49
N THR A 32 0.88 -11.11 5.08
CA THR A 32 2.13 -10.62 4.49
C THR A 32 2.82 -9.64 5.42
N ALA A 33 4.14 -9.64 5.43
CA ALA A 33 4.88 -8.51 5.98
C ALA A 33 4.62 -7.26 5.14
N ALA A 34 4.64 -6.07 5.76
CA ALA A 34 4.29 -4.83 5.09
C ALA A 34 5.11 -3.65 5.62
N ALA A 35 5.56 -2.77 4.73
CA ALA A 35 6.30 -1.58 5.11
C ALA A 35 6.04 -0.41 4.17
N TYR A 36 6.20 0.80 4.71
CA TYR A 36 6.20 2.02 3.91
C TYR A 36 7.59 2.29 3.33
N TYR A 37 7.63 2.59 2.04
CA TYR A 37 8.83 2.98 1.33
C TYR A 37 8.64 4.32 0.61
N ARG A 38 9.65 5.20 0.70
CA ARG A 38 9.68 6.47 -0.02
C ARG A 38 10.92 6.56 -0.89
N THR A 39 10.73 6.79 -2.19
CA THR A 39 11.87 7.03 -3.09
C THR A 39 12.52 8.38 -2.81
N ARG A 40 13.78 8.55 -3.25
CA ARG A 40 14.47 9.85 -3.21
C ARG A 40 13.73 10.94 -4.00
N GLN A 41 12.96 10.56 -5.01
CA GLN A 41 12.12 11.44 -5.83
C GLN A 41 10.79 11.77 -5.15
N GLY A 42 10.55 11.24 -3.95
CA GLY A 42 9.37 11.55 -3.13
C GLY A 42 8.12 10.74 -3.49
N GLN A 43 8.25 9.61 -4.21
CA GLN A 43 7.13 8.72 -4.47
C GLN A 43 6.87 7.83 -3.25
N HIS A 44 5.60 7.57 -2.98
CA HIS A 44 5.13 6.85 -1.80
C HIS A 44 4.66 5.45 -2.19
N PHE A 45 5.15 4.44 -1.47
CA PHE A 45 4.81 3.04 -1.68
C PHE A 45 4.49 2.35 -0.36
N LEU A 46 3.57 1.41 -0.39
CA LEU A 46 3.45 0.34 0.62
C LEU A 46 3.89 -0.95 -0.07
N LEU A 47 4.93 -1.56 0.45
CA LEU A 47 5.45 -2.83 -0.04
C LEU A 47 4.91 -3.91 0.89
N ARG A 48 4.29 -4.94 0.32
CA ARG A 48 3.85 -6.13 1.03
C ARG A 48 4.53 -7.34 0.43
N TRP A 49 5.02 -8.27 1.23
CA TRP A 49 5.67 -9.46 0.70
C TRP A 49 5.36 -10.69 1.54
N LEU A 50 5.25 -11.82 0.85
CA LEU A 50 5.09 -13.13 1.48
C LEU A 50 6.45 -13.77 1.75
N CYS A 51 7.38 -13.67 0.78
CA CYS A 51 8.73 -14.17 0.89
C CYS A 51 9.74 -13.23 0.24
N ALA A 52 10.93 -13.16 0.82
CA ALA A 52 12.13 -12.57 0.23
C ALA A 52 13.37 -13.11 0.97
N PRO A 53 14.51 -13.36 0.29
CA PRO A 53 15.70 -13.88 0.96
C PRO A 53 16.33 -12.87 1.93
N SER A 54 16.24 -11.57 1.61
CA SER A 54 16.69 -10.47 2.46
C SER A 54 15.96 -9.16 2.15
N GLU A 55 16.04 -8.19 3.07
CA GLU A 55 15.52 -6.83 2.88
C GLU A 55 16.20 -6.10 1.71
N THR A 56 17.51 -6.31 1.54
CA THR A 56 18.29 -5.77 0.42
C THR A 56 17.79 -6.34 -0.90
N GLU A 57 17.64 -7.67 -0.99
CA GLU A 57 17.16 -8.32 -2.21
C GLU A 57 15.71 -7.94 -2.55
N LEU A 58 14.84 -7.78 -1.54
CA LEU A 58 13.49 -7.26 -1.74
C LEU A 58 13.50 -5.86 -2.38
N LEU A 59 14.37 -4.96 -1.89
CA LEU A 59 14.49 -3.61 -2.42
C LEU A 59 15.11 -3.55 -3.80
N ASP A 60 16.17 -4.32 -4.03
CA ASP A 60 16.82 -4.40 -5.34
C ASP A 60 15.82 -4.91 -6.37
N HIS A 61 15.10 -5.99 -6.03
CA HIS A 61 14.02 -6.51 -6.86
C HIS A 61 12.93 -5.45 -7.11
N PHE A 62 12.42 -4.80 -6.06
CA PHE A 62 11.46 -3.70 -6.18
C PHE A 62 11.96 -2.63 -7.15
N HIS A 63 13.22 -2.18 -6.99
CA HIS A 63 13.83 -1.13 -7.80
C HIS A 63 13.94 -1.47 -9.28
N ASP A 64 14.19 -2.74 -9.58
CA ASP A 64 14.31 -3.24 -10.95
C ASP A 64 12.96 -3.31 -11.65
N VAL A 65 11.89 -3.73 -10.95
CA VAL A 65 10.63 -4.13 -11.61
C VAL A 65 9.50 -3.11 -11.53
N TRP A 66 9.44 -2.26 -10.49
CA TRP A 66 8.19 -1.54 -10.14
C TRP A 66 7.62 -0.64 -11.24
N LYS A 67 8.45 -0.14 -12.15
CA LYS A 67 8.02 0.76 -13.23
C LYS A 67 7.31 0.02 -14.35
N GLU A 68 7.57 -1.26 -14.49
CA GLU A 68 7.11 -2.10 -15.59
C GLU A 68 5.99 -3.04 -15.16
N LEU A 69 5.72 -3.13 -13.85
CA LEU A 69 4.64 -3.98 -13.35
C LEU A 69 3.27 -3.52 -13.89
N PRO A 70 2.45 -4.47 -14.36
CA PRO A 70 1.07 -4.16 -14.72
C PRO A 70 0.28 -3.76 -13.47
N ILE A 71 -0.67 -2.85 -13.65
CA ILE A 71 -1.60 -2.47 -12.59
C ILE A 71 -2.71 -3.51 -12.57
N GLU A 72 -2.84 -4.22 -11.45
CA GLU A 72 -3.87 -5.25 -11.23
C GLU A 72 -5.14 -4.63 -10.66
N GLU A 73 -4.98 -3.72 -9.69
CA GLU A 73 -6.09 -3.04 -9.04
C GLU A 73 -5.82 -1.55 -8.83
N GLU A 74 -6.91 -0.79 -8.73
CA GLU A 74 -6.86 0.63 -8.43
C GLU A 74 -8.00 1.04 -7.50
N THR A 75 -7.70 1.85 -6.49
CA THR A 75 -8.71 2.52 -5.66
C THR A 75 -8.37 3.99 -5.41
N VAL A 76 -9.32 4.74 -4.86
CA VAL A 76 -9.14 6.12 -4.44
C VAL A 76 -9.20 6.20 -2.92
N PHE A 77 -8.14 6.73 -2.33
CA PHE A 77 -8.02 6.95 -0.89
C PHE A 77 -7.99 8.46 -0.59
N ARG A 78 -8.88 8.94 0.30
CA ARG A 78 -8.85 10.32 0.77
C ARG A 78 -8.14 10.39 2.12
N HIS A 79 -7.15 11.28 2.21
CA HIS A 79 -6.41 11.49 3.45
C HIS A 79 -6.56 12.94 3.93
N PRO A 80 -6.93 13.19 5.19
CA PRO A 80 -7.10 14.55 5.72
C PRO A 80 -5.77 15.30 5.90
N GLY A 81 -4.65 14.61 5.74
CA GLY A 81 -3.31 15.12 5.98
C GLY A 81 -2.77 14.69 7.35
N GLY A 82 -1.45 14.58 7.47
CA GLY A 82 -0.77 14.21 8.70
C GLY A 82 -0.29 12.76 8.70
N LYS A 83 -0.24 12.17 9.89
CA LYS A 83 0.37 10.86 10.14
C LYS A 83 -0.56 9.72 9.73
N VAL A 84 -0.02 8.77 8.98
CA VAL A 84 -0.61 7.47 8.64
C VAL A 84 0.14 6.42 9.43
N LEU A 85 -0.61 5.45 9.96
CA LEU A 85 -0.07 4.25 10.61
C LEU A 85 -0.47 3.04 9.78
N LEU A 86 0.51 2.22 9.42
CA LEU A 86 0.25 0.88 8.91
C LEU A 86 0.02 -0.06 10.10
N MET A 87 -1.20 -0.61 10.20
CA MET A 87 -1.55 -1.58 11.23
C MET A 87 -1.45 -2.99 10.67
N ASP A 88 -0.99 -3.94 11.49
CA ASP A 88 -0.80 -5.37 11.16
C ASP A 88 0.42 -5.72 10.28
N SER A 89 1.47 -4.88 10.29
CA SER A 89 2.77 -5.30 9.77
C SER A 89 3.35 -6.36 10.71
N VAL A 90 3.41 -7.62 10.26
CA VAL A 90 4.15 -8.68 10.97
C VAL A 90 5.56 -8.17 11.24
N ASP A 91 5.90 -8.02 12.52
CA ASP A 91 7.19 -7.54 12.97
C ASP A 91 8.26 -8.57 12.55
N VAL A 92 9.06 -8.22 11.53
CA VAL A 92 10.07 -9.13 10.99
C VAL A 92 11.26 -9.14 11.96
N GLY A 93 11.17 -9.95 13.01
CA GLY A 93 12.27 -10.40 13.89
C GLY A 93 13.38 -9.37 14.17
N SER A 94 13.34 -8.76 15.37
CA SER A 94 14.08 -7.55 15.79
C SER A 94 15.61 -7.58 15.83
N ASP A 95 16.31 -8.59 15.30
CA ASP A 95 17.69 -8.85 15.74
C ASP A 95 18.81 -8.34 14.81
N ALA A 96 18.54 -7.33 13.99
CA ALA A 96 19.60 -6.64 13.24
C ALA A 96 19.49 -5.10 13.30
N PRO A 97 20.50 -4.39 13.81
CA PRO A 97 20.53 -2.93 13.78
C PRO A 97 20.58 -2.42 12.34
N GLY A 98 19.69 -1.49 11.99
CA GLY A 98 19.67 -0.79 10.70
C GLY A 98 18.56 -1.18 9.72
N ARG A 99 17.61 -2.04 10.10
CA ARG A 99 16.48 -2.44 9.24
C ARG A 99 15.39 -1.37 9.23
N TRP A 100 15.05 -0.85 8.05
CA TRP A 100 13.98 0.15 7.89
C TRP A 100 12.60 -0.51 7.72
N LEU A 101 12.56 -1.84 7.52
CA LEU A 101 11.33 -2.64 7.46
C LEU A 101 10.75 -3.03 8.84
N VAL A 102 11.47 -2.75 9.94
CA VAL A 102 11.15 -3.26 11.31
C VAL A 102 10.66 -2.13 12.23
N GLN A 103 10.41 -0.93 11.71
CA GLN A 103 9.72 0.11 12.47
C GLN A 103 8.22 0.06 12.14
N PRO A 104 7.32 0.28 13.12
CA PRO A 104 5.92 0.53 12.80
C PRO A 104 5.89 1.60 11.72
N SER A 105 5.35 1.22 10.55
CA SER A 105 5.45 2.04 9.33
C SER A 105 4.51 3.23 9.47
N GLU A 106 5.01 4.23 10.17
CA GLU A 106 4.40 5.52 10.34
C GLU A 106 4.98 6.48 9.31
N PHE A 107 4.12 7.17 8.58
CA PHE A 107 4.55 8.12 7.57
C PHE A 107 3.58 9.29 7.47
N VAL A 108 4.03 10.40 6.88
CA VAL A 108 3.20 11.59 6.72
C VAL A 108 2.75 11.71 5.27
N LEU A 109 1.44 11.83 5.07
CA LEU A 109 0.84 12.21 3.79
C LEU A 109 0.26 13.62 3.90
N PRO A 110 0.45 14.48 2.89
CA PRO A 110 -0.34 15.70 2.74
C PRO A 110 -1.85 15.43 2.72
N ARG A 111 -2.64 16.48 2.95
CA ARG A 111 -4.09 16.40 2.67
C ARG A 111 -4.29 16.19 1.17
N GLY A 112 -5.18 15.27 0.81
CA GLY A 112 -5.58 15.12 -0.59
C GLY A 112 -6.21 13.78 -0.91
N ARG A 113 -6.42 13.59 -2.21
CA ARG A 113 -6.92 12.35 -2.80
C ARG A 113 -5.77 11.62 -3.49
N TYR A 114 -5.69 10.33 -3.27
CA TYR A 114 -4.63 9.48 -3.77
C TYR A 114 -5.24 8.35 -4.61
N ARG A 115 -4.73 8.16 -5.83
CA ARG A 115 -4.91 6.89 -6.55
C ARG A 115 -3.93 5.91 -5.94
N VAL A 116 -4.44 4.81 -5.42
CA VAL A 116 -3.63 3.70 -4.92
C VAL A 116 -3.65 2.63 -6.00
N LEU A 117 -2.48 2.42 -6.61
CA LEU A 117 -2.30 1.44 -7.68
C LEU A 117 -1.63 0.21 -7.08
N THR A 118 -2.19 -0.96 -7.33
CA THR A 118 -1.64 -2.23 -6.85
C THR A 118 -1.11 -3.05 -8.01
N SER A 119 0.09 -3.57 -7.80
CA SER A 119 0.79 -4.47 -8.73
C SER A 119 1.43 -5.60 -7.94
N HIS A 120 1.77 -6.68 -8.61
CA HIS A 120 2.44 -7.83 -8.01
C HIS A 120 3.53 -8.41 -8.91
N THR A 121 4.52 -9.03 -8.27
CA THR A 121 5.59 -9.78 -8.93
C THR A 121 5.34 -11.27 -8.79
N GLU A 122 5.17 -11.97 -9.91
CA GLU A 122 5.12 -13.44 -9.90
C GLU A 122 6.57 -13.99 -9.92
N SER A 123 7.19 -14.13 -8.75
CA SER A 123 8.48 -14.78 -8.56
C SER A 123 8.43 -15.73 -7.36
N GLU A 124 9.01 -16.92 -7.51
CA GLU A 124 9.07 -17.93 -6.44
C GLU A 124 10.05 -17.52 -5.32
N GLU A 125 11.04 -16.67 -5.63
CA GLU A 125 12.04 -16.21 -4.65
C GLU A 125 11.57 -14.95 -3.91
N ILE A 126 10.85 -14.06 -4.60
CA ILE A 126 10.35 -12.79 -4.06
C ILE A 126 8.91 -12.57 -4.50
N ASP A 127 7.98 -12.85 -3.60
CA ASP A 127 6.56 -12.57 -3.79
C ASP A 127 6.24 -11.19 -3.19
N LEU A 128 6.24 -10.16 -4.06
CA LEU A 128 6.09 -8.75 -3.69
C LEU A 128 4.83 -8.15 -4.32
N ILE A 129 4.01 -7.56 -3.46
CA ILE A 129 2.88 -6.70 -3.81
C ILE A 129 3.29 -5.25 -3.57
N VAL A 130 3.10 -4.41 -4.59
CA VAL A 130 3.47 -3.00 -4.58
C VAL A 130 2.20 -2.16 -4.62
N HIS A 131 1.96 -1.36 -3.59
CA HIS A 131 0.92 -0.33 -3.58
C HIS A 131 1.55 1.05 -3.77
N GLN A 132 1.32 1.69 -4.90
CA GLN A 132 1.80 3.04 -5.16
C GLN A 132 0.74 4.09 -4.86
N LEU A 133 1.06 5.05 -3.98
CA LEU A 133 0.19 6.18 -3.66
C LEU A 133 0.53 7.37 -4.57
N ARG A 134 -0.34 7.65 -5.55
CA ARG A 134 -0.21 8.80 -6.46
C ARG A 134 -1.20 9.89 -6.08
N ALA A 135 -0.69 11.04 -5.63
CA ALA A 135 -1.52 12.21 -5.39
C ALA A 135 -2.24 12.64 -6.68
N MET A 136 -3.56 12.76 -6.62
CA MET A 136 -4.38 13.31 -7.69
C MET A 136 -4.24 14.84 -7.66
N ARG A 137 -3.50 15.41 -8.62
CA ARG A 137 -3.44 16.87 -8.74
C ARG A 137 -4.78 17.39 -9.29
N GLY A 138 -5.40 18.35 -8.62
CA GLY A 138 -6.38 19.25 -9.26
C GLY A 138 -7.86 19.17 -8.85
N GLU A 139 -8.27 18.43 -7.82
CA GLU A 139 -9.62 18.61 -7.26
C GLU A 139 -9.53 19.20 -5.84
N PRO A 140 -9.90 20.48 -5.65
CA PRO A 140 -10.15 20.98 -4.31
C PRO A 140 -11.25 20.14 -3.67
N ASP A 141 -11.03 19.74 -2.42
CA ASP A 141 -11.98 19.01 -1.62
C ASP A 141 -13.18 19.93 -1.32
N THR A 142 -14.16 19.97 -2.23
CA THR A 142 -15.40 20.76 -2.10
C THR A 142 -16.39 20.13 -1.10
N ALA A 143 -15.88 19.68 0.05
CA ALA A 143 -16.68 19.15 1.14
C ALA A 143 -16.33 19.79 2.51
N ALA A 144 -15.68 20.95 2.50
CA ALA A 144 -15.40 21.74 3.69
C ALA A 144 -16.12 23.10 3.65
N ASP A 145 -17.43 23.12 3.40
CA ASP A 145 -18.25 24.28 3.77
C ASP A 145 -19.74 23.93 3.85
N ARG A 146 -20.19 23.44 5.00
CA ARG A 146 -21.51 23.75 5.53
C ARG A 146 -21.40 23.93 7.04
N PRO A 147 -21.56 25.15 7.58
CA PRO A 147 -21.87 25.29 8.99
C PRO A 147 -23.25 24.67 9.24
N HIS A 148 -23.37 23.84 10.28
CA HIS A 148 -24.67 23.58 10.89
C HIS A 148 -25.00 24.81 11.74
N ASP A 149 -26.09 25.48 11.34
CA ASP A 149 -26.89 26.36 12.20
C ASP A 149 -27.37 25.62 13.46
#